data_AF-A0A4S4L691-F1
#
_entry.id   AF-A0A4S4L691-F1
#
_cell.length_a   1.000
_cell.length_b   1.000
_cell.length_c   1.000
_cell.angle_alpha   90.00
_cell.angle_beta   90.00
_cell.angle_gamma   90.00
#
_symmetry.space_group_name_H-M   'P 1'
#
loop_
_entity.id
_entity.type
_entity.pdbx_description
1 polymer ?
#
loop_
_entity_poly.entity_id
_entity_poly.type
_entity_poly.pdbx_seq_one_letter_code
_entity_poly.pdbx_strand_id
1 'polypeptide(L)'
;MQFPVPRGVFVMTNEVNFCDGYNDAVSNRSEFPLGQGFISLNSEHPSWSADVLISIEQNPTNFSVFNQSLTGVELPFAVPIFKASGEGLACIAIDIGNLGIPGVGDGSNVTIQVQFNGGDGNLFQCADLTLSSSFTIPSDVNCTHLVSNTTVSNSSSTATSTSSTSTSSNGALSLLAGNSGFFGLIVAGILSFL
;
A
#
# COMPACT_ATOMS: atom_id res chain seq x y z
N MET A 1 12.89 -2.95 -9.69
CA MET A 1 12.38 -1.97 -10.69
C MET A 1 13.28 -1.99 -11.92
N GLN A 2 12.74 -1.78 -13.13
CA GLN A 2 13.50 -1.71 -14.39
C GLN A 2 13.33 -0.38 -15.13
N PHE A 3 12.14 0.23 -15.07
CA PHE A 3 11.88 1.56 -15.62
C PHE A 3 10.99 2.38 -14.67
N PRO A 4 11.24 3.68 -14.44
CA PRO A 4 12.46 4.41 -14.79
C PRO A 4 13.72 3.79 -14.16
N VAL A 5 14.90 4.29 -14.50
CA VAL A 5 16.14 3.71 -13.97
C VAL A 5 16.20 3.96 -12.46
N PRO A 6 16.41 2.93 -11.61
CA PRO A 6 16.58 3.11 -10.17
C PRO A 6 17.82 3.93 -9.84
N ARG A 7 17.82 4.56 -8.65
CA ARG A 7 18.97 5.30 -8.10
C ARG A 7 20.30 4.54 -8.15
N GLY A 8 20.25 3.22 -7.99
CA GLY A 8 21.42 2.36 -7.99
C GLY A 8 21.08 0.95 -8.45
N VAL A 9 22.08 0.07 -8.35
CA VAL A 9 21.87 -1.35 -8.64
C VAL A 9 20.99 -1.99 -7.57
N PHE A 10 20.11 -2.91 -7.95
CA PHE A 10 19.28 -3.65 -7.01
C PHE A 10 20.14 -4.42 -6.00
N VAL A 11 19.86 -4.27 -4.71
CA VAL A 11 20.49 -5.04 -3.63
C VAL A 11 19.41 -5.56 -2.67
N MET A 12 18.82 -6.72 -2.96
CA MET A 12 17.73 -7.36 -2.19
C MET A 12 17.76 -7.14 -0.66
N THR A 13 18.91 -7.28 0.00
CA THR A 13 19.03 -7.11 1.47
C THR A 13 18.90 -5.66 1.95
N ASN A 14 19.05 -4.69 1.05
CA ASN A 14 18.96 -3.27 1.33
C ASN A 14 17.58 -2.69 1.02
N GLU A 15 16.71 -3.38 0.27
CA GLU A 15 15.38 -2.88 -0.09
C GLU A 15 14.49 -2.56 1.11
N VAL A 16 14.74 -3.16 2.28
CA VAL A 16 14.08 -2.78 3.55
C VAL A 16 14.43 -1.37 4.05
N ASN A 17 15.45 -0.73 3.47
CA ASN A 17 15.90 0.62 3.79
C ASN A 17 15.36 1.63 2.78
N PHE A 18 15.41 2.91 3.15
CA PHE A 18 15.07 4.00 2.26
C PHE A 18 15.81 3.90 0.90
N CYS A 19 15.04 3.84 -0.19
CA CYS A 19 15.54 3.80 -1.56
C CYS A 19 16.62 2.72 -1.83
N ASP A 20 16.46 1.49 -1.31
CA ASP A 20 17.42 0.39 -1.49
C ASP A 20 18.83 0.71 -0.92
N GLY A 21 18.87 1.62 0.07
CA GLY A 21 20.10 2.17 0.65
C GLY A 21 20.71 3.34 -0.12
N TYR A 22 20.16 3.73 -1.27
CA TYR A 22 20.61 4.88 -2.07
C TYR A 22 19.96 6.17 -1.58
N ASN A 23 20.48 6.68 -0.45
CA ASN A 23 19.93 7.84 0.25
C ASN A 23 19.93 9.13 -0.58
N ASP A 24 20.98 9.37 -1.37
CA ASP A 24 21.12 10.58 -2.19
C ASP A 24 20.54 10.41 -3.60
N ALA A 25 19.92 11.47 -4.11
CA ALA A 25 19.40 11.55 -5.47
C ALA A 25 20.52 11.61 -6.52
N VAL A 26 20.31 10.96 -7.67
CA VAL A 26 21.26 11.03 -8.79
C VAL A 26 21.22 12.39 -9.48
N SER A 27 22.37 12.81 -10.01
CA SER A 27 22.47 14.03 -10.82
C SER A 27 21.93 13.83 -12.25
N ASN A 28 22.06 12.61 -12.80
CA ASN A 28 21.56 12.19 -14.09
C ASN A 28 20.14 11.59 -13.99
N ARG A 29 19.17 12.44 -13.64
CA ARG A 29 17.76 12.07 -13.50
C ARG A 29 17.19 11.50 -14.82
N SER A 30 16.28 10.54 -14.71
CA SER A 30 15.57 9.99 -15.89
C SER A 30 14.53 10.99 -16.39
N GLU A 31 14.47 11.24 -17.69
CA GLU A 31 13.31 11.95 -18.27
C GLU A 31 12.07 11.04 -18.18
N PHE A 32 10.92 11.60 -17.82
CA PHE A 32 9.68 10.85 -17.59
C PHE A 32 8.46 11.66 -18.06
N PRO A 33 7.40 11.04 -18.62
CA PRO A 33 6.25 11.80 -19.07
C PRO A 33 5.58 12.50 -17.88
N LEU A 34 5.23 13.77 -18.06
CA LEU A 34 4.43 14.51 -17.07
C LEU A 34 3.01 13.93 -16.97
N GLY A 35 2.42 13.51 -18.09
CA GLY A 35 1.11 12.86 -18.13
C GLY A 35 1.19 11.34 -17.88
N GLN A 36 0.32 10.58 -18.55
CA GLN A 36 0.30 9.12 -18.45
C GLN A 36 1.65 8.48 -18.83
N GLY A 37 2.18 7.67 -17.92
CA GLY A 37 3.33 6.80 -18.10
C GLY A 37 3.16 5.51 -17.30
N PHE A 38 4.25 4.77 -17.12
CA PHE A 38 4.28 3.59 -16.27
C PHE A 38 5.64 3.42 -15.58
N ILE A 39 5.63 2.70 -14.46
CA ILE A 39 6.82 2.18 -13.78
C ILE A 39 6.83 0.66 -13.99
N SER A 40 7.92 0.05 -14.43
CA SER A 40 8.06 -1.41 -14.52
C SER A 40 8.89 -1.99 -13.37
N LEU A 41 8.43 -3.11 -12.83
CA LEU A 41 9.12 -3.92 -11.83
C LEU A 41 9.04 -5.40 -12.18
N ASN A 42 9.89 -6.22 -11.55
CA ASN A 42 9.80 -7.68 -11.61
C ASN A 42 9.42 -8.17 -10.22
N SER A 43 8.27 -8.81 -10.07
CA SER A 43 7.87 -9.46 -8.82
C SER A 43 8.40 -10.89 -8.78
N GLU A 44 9.03 -11.29 -7.69
CA GLU A 44 9.34 -12.71 -7.39
C GLU A 44 8.33 -13.31 -6.39
N HIS A 45 7.19 -12.64 -6.19
CA HIS A 45 6.10 -13.08 -5.30
C HIS A 45 4.80 -13.32 -6.09
N PRO A 46 4.07 -14.41 -5.83
CA PRO A 46 2.84 -14.75 -6.55
C PRO A 46 1.64 -13.87 -6.17
N SER A 47 1.74 -13.12 -5.07
CA SER A 47 0.76 -12.13 -4.62
C SER A 47 1.52 -11.01 -3.90
N TRP A 48 1.18 -9.77 -4.21
CA TRP A 48 1.87 -8.60 -3.67
C TRP A 48 0.95 -7.38 -3.62
N SER A 49 1.34 -6.38 -2.85
CA SER A 49 0.78 -5.03 -2.89
C SER A 49 1.88 -4.02 -3.16
N ALA A 50 1.51 -2.92 -3.80
CA ALA A 50 2.40 -1.76 -3.89
C ALA A 50 1.62 -0.45 -3.85
N ASP A 51 2.33 0.61 -3.50
CA ASP A 51 1.96 2.00 -3.75
C ASP A 51 3.18 2.76 -4.31
N VAL A 52 2.93 3.95 -4.85
CA VAL A 52 3.98 4.84 -5.33
C VAL A 52 3.83 6.19 -4.65
N LEU A 53 4.84 6.54 -3.88
CA LEU A 53 5.01 7.83 -3.23
C LEU A 53 5.78 8.77 -4.15
N ILE A 54 5.59 10.09 -3.98
CA ILE A 54 6.34 11.12 -4.73
C ILE A 54 6.86 12.20 -3.79
N SER A 55 8.09 12.66 -4.04
CA SER A 55 8.71 13.80 -3.39
C SER A 55 9.10 14.86 -4.42
N ILE A 56 8.87 16.13 -4.08
CA ILE A 56 9.30 17.31 -4.87
C ILE A 56 10.65 17.87 -4.42
N GLU A 57 11.32 17.20 -3.48
CA GLU A 57 12.65 17.61 -3.04
C GLU A 57 13.72 17.31 -4.10
N GLN A 58 14.72 18.19 -4.21
CA GLN A 58 15.84 17.98 -5.13
C GLN A 58 16.77 16.84 -4.68
N ASN A 59 16.82 16.56 -3.37
CA ASN A 59 17.48 15.39 -2.79
C ASN A 59 16.69 14.87 -1.58
N PRO A 60 15.67 14.02 -1.77
CA PRO A 60 14.97 13.38 -0.67
C PRO A 60 15.80 12.20 -0.13
N THR A 61 16.08 12.26 1.17
CA THR A 61 16.99 11.36 1.90
C THR A 61 16.32 10.56 3.02
N ASN A 62 14.99 10.65 3.16
CA ASN A 62 14.22 9.98 4.19
C ASN A 62 12.73 9.89 3.80
N PHE A 63 11.95 9.09 4.53
CA PHE A 63 10.54 8.84 4.22
C PHE A 63 9.59 10.03 4.44
N SER A 64 9.88 10.99 5.34
CA SER A 64 8.89 12.04 5.67
C SER A 64 8.66 13.03 4.53
N VAL A 65 9.70 13.27 3.72
CA VAL A 65 9.65 14.17 2.55
C VAL A 65 8.86 13.61 1.34
N PHE A 66 8.23 12.44 1.50
CA PHE A 66 7.25 11.86 0.58
C PHE A 66 5.80 12.03 1.05
N ASN A 67 5.58 12.51 2.28
CA ASN A 67 4.26 12.85 2.83
C ASN A 67 4.08 14.38 2.90
N GLN A 68 5.14 15.12 3.23
CA GLN A 68 5.14 16.57 3.20
C GLN A 68 6.53 17.10 2.78
N SER A 69 6.58 18.05 1.85
CA SER A 69 7.83 18.70 1.44
C SER A 69 8.45 19.52 2.59
N LEU A 70 9.74 19.83 2.49
CA LEU A 70 10.43 20.75 3.40
C LEU A 70 9.84 22.17 3.37
N THR A 71 9.10 22.51 2.32
CA THR A 71 8.33 23.76 2.16
C THR A 71 6.89 23.68 2.68
N GLY A 72 6.46 22.53 3.22
CA GLY A 72 5.13 22.34 3.84
C GLY A 72 4.02 21.88 2.89
N VAL A 73 4.32 21.58 1.62
CA VAL A 73 3.36 21.04 0.65
C VAL A 73 3.03 19.59 1.02
N GLU A 74 1.77 19.28 1.29
CA GLU A 74 1.29 17.91 1.48
C GLU A 74 1.33 17.16 0.13
N LEU A 75 1.86 15.95 0.14
CA LEU A 75 2.17 15.17 -1.06
C LEU A 75 1.24 13.95 -1.14
N PRO A 76 0.47 13.80 -2.24
CA PRO A 76 -0.38 12.62 -2.43
C PRO A 76 0.47 11.40 -2.81
N PHE A 77 -0.13 10.21 -2.66
CA PHE A 77 0.35 9.05 -3.42
C PHE A 77 0.27 9.34 -4.92
N ALA A 78 1.38 9.12 -5.64
CA ALA A 78 1.38 9.15 -7.10
C ALA A 78 0.63 7.94 -7.69
N VAL A 79 0.65 6.81 -6.98
CA VAL A 79 -0.26 5.68 -7.20
C VAL A 79 -0.72 5.18 -5.83
N PRO A 80 -2.02 5.26 -5.48
CA PRO A 80 -2.57 4.70 -4.25
C PRO A 80 -2.30 3.19 -4.13
N ILE A 81 -2.36 2.67 -2.89
CA ILE A 81 -2.12 1.24 -2.64
C ILE A 81 -3.09 0.32 -3.41
N PHE A 82 -2.51 -0.64 -4.12
CA PHE A 82 -3.23 -1.68 -4.85
C PHE A 82 -2.68 -3.07 -4.53
N LYS A 83 -3.36 -4.11 -5.03
CA LYS A 83 -2.92 -5.50 -4.96
C LYS A 83 -2.83 -6.10 -6.36
N ALA A 84 -1.84 -6.95 -6.57
CA ALA A 84 -1.62 -7.68 -7.80
C ALA A 84 -1.20 -9.13 -7.49
N SER A 85 -1.27 -9.98 -8.52
CA SER A 85 -0.87 -11.37 -8.46
C SER A 85 -0.12 -11.78 -9.71
N GLY A 86 0.66 -12.85 -9.58
CA GLY A 86 1.64 -13.28 -10.58
C GLY A 86 3.03 -12.72 -10.33
N GLU A 87 4.01 -13.54 -10.71
CA GLU A 87 5.44 -13.24 -10.75
C GLU A 87 5.84 -12.73 -12.14
N GLY A 88 7.04 -12.16 -12.24
CA GLY A 88 7.60 -11.62 -13.47
C GLY A 88 7.37 -10.12 -13.63
N LEU A 89 7.52 -9.64 -14.87
CA LEU A 89 7.42 -8.22 -15.22
C LEU A 89 5.97 -7.72 -15.11
N ALA A 90 5.78 -6.68 -14.29
CA ALA A 90 4.55 -5.92 -14.16
C ALA A 90 4.82 -4.42 -14.34
N CYS A 91 3.84 -3.67 -14.80
CA CYS A 91 3.95 -2.21 -14.95
C CYS A 91 2.78 -1.48 -14.28
N ILE A 92 3.12 -0.52 -13.42
CA ILE A 92 2.19 0.30 -12.65
C ILE A 92 1.88 1.55 -13.46
N ALA A 93 0.62 1.77 -13.81
CA ALA A 93 0.19 3.01 -14.46
C ALA A 93 0.32 4.20 -13.50
N ILE A 94 0.86 5.33 -13.99
CA ILE A 94 1.07 6.55 -13.21
C ILE A 94 0.82 7.78 -14.10
N ASP A 95 0.26 8.83 -13.53
CA ASP A 95 0.06 10.12 -14.20
C ASP A 95 0.35 11.25 -13.20
N ILE A 96 1.53 11.86 -13.31
CA ILE A 96 2.04 12.80 -12.30
C ILE A 96 1.37 14.18 -12.43
N GLY A 97 1.05 14.60 -13.66
CA GLY A 97 0.38 15.86 -13.97
C GLY A 97 -1.04 15.91 -13.41
N ASN A 98 -1.73 14.78 -13.37
CA ASN A 98 -3.07 14.67 -12.77
C ASN A 98 -3.07 14.63 -11.22
N LEU A 99 -1.91 14.62 -10.55
CA LEU A 99 -1.85 14.68 -9.07
C LEU A 99 -2.12 16.08 -8.50
N GLY A 100 -2.03 17.13 -9.31
CA GLY A 100 -2.33 18.51 -8.88
C GLY A 100 -1.34 19.11 -7.86
N ILE A 101 -0.13 18.56 -7.74
CA ILE A 101 0.88 19.01 -6.78
C ILE A 101 1.36 20.43 -7.14
N PRO A 102 1.26 21.42 -6.23
CA PRO A 102 1.68 22.80 -6.52
C PRO A 102 3.15 22.89 -6.96
N GLY A 103 3.38 23.53 -8.12
CA GLY A 103 4.73 23.75 -8.66
C GLY A 103 5.34 22.55 -9.43
N VAL A 104 4.61 21.43 -9.55
CA VAL A 104 5.02 20.30 -10.41
C VAL A 104 4.50 20.52 -11.83
N GLY A 105 5.40 20.39 -12.81
CA GLY A 105 5.10 20.59 -14.23
C GLY A 105 6.28 20.20 -15.13
N ASP A 106 6.31 20.74 -16.34
CA ASP A 106 7.38 20.53 -17.31
C ASP A 106 8.72 21.04 -16.77
N GLY A 107 9.77 20.22 -16.86
CA GLY A 107 11.10 20.48 -16.30
C GLY A 107 11.23 20.28 -14.78
N SER A 108 10.15 19.99 -14.04
CA SER A 108 10.23 19.76 -12.60
C SER A 108 11.03 18.49 -12.28
N ASN A 109 11.95 18.57 -11.32
CA ASN A 109 12.58 17.41 -10.72
C ASN A 109 11.68 16.84 -9.62
N VAL A 110 11.47 15.52 -9.64
CA VAL A 110 10.73 14.78 -8.60
C VAL A 110 11.44 13.46 -8.31
N THR A 111 11.17 12.84 -7.17
CA THR A 111 11.60 11.47 -6.88
C THR A 111 10.36 10.64 -6.65
N ILE A 112 10.24 9.51 -7.32
CA ILE A 112 9.24 8.49 -6.98
C ILE A 112 9.88 7.42 -6.09
N GLN A 113 9.12 6.91 -5.12
CA GLN A 113 9.48 5.74 -4.34
C GLN A 113 8.37 4.70 -4.50
N VAL A 114 8.71 3.54 -5.04
CA VAL A 114 7.82 2.37 -5.02
C VAL A 114 7.96 1.73 -3.65
N GLN A 115 6.87 1.63 -2.90
CA GLN A 115 6.76 0.76 -1.73
C GLN A 115 6.09 -0.54 -2.18
N PHE A 116 6.80 -1.66 -2.10
CA PHE A 116 6.34 -2.99 -2.46
C PHE A 116 6.23 -3.86 -1.19
N ASN A 117 5.30 -4.82 -1.17
CA ASN A 117 5.22 -5.83 -0.12
C ASN A 117 4.73 -7.16 -0.70
N GLY A 118 5.59 -8.19 -0.64
CA GLY A 118 5.33 -9.56 -1.11
C GLY A 118 4.96 -10.55 0.00
N GLY A 119 4.69 -10.05 1.21
CA GLY A 119 4.44 -10.85 2.43
C GLY A 119 5.65 -10.99 3.36
N ASP A 120 6.79 -10.44 2.99
CA ASP A 120 8.10 -10.53 3.65
C ASP A 120 8.56 -9.21 4.31
N GLY A 121 7.96 -8.08 3.93
CA GLY A 121 8.23 -6.77 4.50
C GLY A 121 7.80 -5.66 3.55
N ASN A 122 8.05 -4.40 3.95
CA ASN A 122 7.99 -3.29 3.01
C ASN A 122 9.38 -3.12 2.38
N LEU A 123 9.42 -3.13 1.05
CA LEU A 123 10.60 -3.03 0.20
C LEU A 123 10.50 -1.73 -0.61
N PHE A 124 11.60 -0.99 -0.73
CA PHE A 124 11.61 0.37 -1.24
C PHE A 124 12.66 0.56 -2.33
N GLN A 125 12.24 0.98 -3.51
CA GLN A 125 13.15 1.43 -4.57
C GLN A 125 12.73 2.81 -5.08
N CYS A 126 13.70 3.63 -5.47
CA CYS A 126 13.47 5.01 -5.89
C CYS A 126 14.02 5.30 -7.28
N ALA A 127 13.33 6.17 -8.01
CA ALA A 127 13.80 6.75 -9.25
C ALA A 127 13.75 8.28 -9.15
N ASP A 128 14.86 8.95 -9.49
CA ASP A 128 14.90 10.40 -9.59
C ASP A 128 14.60 10.82 -11.03
N LEU A 129 13.58 11.65 -11.19
CA LEU A 129 13.00 12.02 -12.47
C LEU A 129 13.17 13.51 -12.77
N THR A 130 13.17 13.85 -14.05
CA THR A 130 12.86 15.17 -14.58
C THR A 130 11.64 15.03 -15.48
N LEU A 131 10.56 15.73 -15.16
CA LEU A 131 9.27 15.58 -15.85
C LEU A 131 9.27 16.34 -17.16
N SER A 132 8.64 15.77 -18.19
CA SER A 132 8.57 16.34 -19.53
C SER A 132 7.20 16.09 -20.15
N SER A 133 6.57 17.16 -20.62
CA SER A 133 5.29 17.14 -21.33
C SER A 133 5.40 16.59 -22.76
N SER A 134 6.62 16.48 -23.28
CA SER A 134 6.91 16.00 -24.65
C SER A 134 7.57 14.62 -24.68
N PHE A 135 8.13 14.15 -23.56
CA PHE A 135 8.74 12.83 -23.49
C PHE A 135 7.70 11.73 -23.68
N THR A 136 8.03 10.78 -24.55
CA THR A 136 7.28 9.55 -24.76
C THR A 136 8.17 8.38 -24.36
N ILE A 137 7.65 7.45 -23.55
CA ILE A 137 8.40 6.27 -23.14
C ILE A 137 8.80 5.48 -24.40
N PRO A 138 10.10 5.19 -24.61
CA PRO A 138 10.57 4.45 -25.79
C PRO A 138 9.92 3.07 -25.93
N SER A 139 9.62 2.67 -27.16
CA SER A 139 8.85 1.44 -27.45
C SER A 139 9.59 0.13 -27.15
N ASP A 140 10.89 0.19 -26.89
CA ASP A 140 11.72 -0.91 -26.40
C ASP A 140 11.65 -1.08 -24.87
N VAL A 141 11.08 -0.11 -24.15
CA VAL A 141 10.69 -0.28 -22.74
C VAL A 141 9.37 -1.06 -22.69
N ASN A 142 9.48 -2.38 -22.62
CA ASN A 142 8.32 -3.27 -22.59
C ASN A 142 7.48 -3.10 -21.30
N CYS A 143 6.23 -2.66 -21.46
CA CYS A 143 5.17 -2.87 -20.49
C CYS A 143 4.22 -3.96 -20.99
N THR A 144 4.39 -5.18 -20.47
CA THR A 144 3.62 -6.37 -20.90
C THR A 144 2.39 -6.65 -20.04
N HIS A 145 2.41 -6.30 -18.75
CA HIS A 145 1.33 -6.54 -17.79
C HIS A 145 1.01 -5.25 -17.02
N LEU A 146 0.15 -4.40 -17.58
CA LEU A 146 -0.27 -3.17 -16.92
C LEU A 146 -1.22 -3.49 -15.74
N VAL A 147 -0.77 -3.26 -14.52
CA VAL A 147 -1.62 -3.33 -13.32
C VAL A 147 -2.34 -1.99 -13.15
N SER A 148 -3.63 -1.99 -13.48
CA SER A 148 -4.49 -0.81 -13.35
C SER A 148 -5.06 -0.71 -11.94
N ASN A 149 -5.09 0.51 -11.42
CA ASN A 149 -5.50 0.86 -10.05
C ASN A 149 -7.03 0.77 -9.85
N THR A 150 -7.64 -0.36 -10.20
CA THR A 150 -9.06 -0.64 -9.94
C THR A 150 -9.24 -0.77 -8.44
N THR A 151 -9.71 0.33 -7.83
CA THR A 151 -9.87 0.50 -6.39
C THR A 151 -10.52 -0.73 -5.74
N VAL A 152 -9.84 -1.28 -4.73
CA VAL A 152 -10.52 -2.19 -3.79
C VAL A 152 -11.48 -1.32 -2.97
N SER A 153 -12.72 -1.21 -3.42
CA SER A 153 -13.76 -0.45 -2.71
C SER A 153 -13.80 -0.91 -1.26
N ASN A 154 -13.51 0.01 -0.34
CA ASN A 154 -13.52 -0.25 1.09
C ASN A 154 -14.97 -0.45 1.55
N SER A 155 -15.48 -1.67 1.36
CA SER A 155 -16.84 -2.08 1.70
C SER A 155 -17.05 -1.97 3.21
N SER A 156 -17.56 -0.82 3.63
CA SER A 156 -18.12 -0.61 4.96
C SER A 156 -19.22 -1.66 5.19
N SER A 157 -18.93 -2.62 6.04
CA SER A 157 -19.85 -3.72 6.37
C SER A 157 -20.99 -3.22 7.25
N THR A 158 -21.98 -2.57 6.66
CA THR A 158 -23.26 -2.27 7.31
C THR A 158 -23.99 -3.58 7.53
N ALA A 159 -24.00 -4.07 8.77
CA ALA A 159 -24.69 -5.30 9.14
C ALA A 159 -26.21 -5.14 8.98
N THR A 160 -26.80 -5.81 8.00
CA THR A 160 -28.25 -5.87 7.81
C THR A 160 -28.82 -7.03 8.62
N SER A 161 -29.58 -6.72 9.66
CA SER A 161 -30.24 -7.70 10.52
C SER A 161 -31.47 -8.31 9.83
N THR A 162 -31.38 -9.59 9.47
CA THR A 162 -32.50 -10.33 8.86
C THR A 162 -33.51 -10.76 9.93
N SER A 163 -34.70 -10.18 9.91
CA SER A 163 -35.85 -10.62 10.69
C SER A 163 -36.77 -11.53 9.87
N SER A 164 -37.21 -12.64 10.46
CA SER A 164 -38.23 -13.52 9.87
C SER A 164 -39.10 -14.15 10.96
N THR A 165 -40.42 -13.88 10.91
CA THR A 165 -41.40 -14.24 11.95
C THR A 165 -42.56 -15.04 11.36
N SER A 166 -42.89 -16.21 11.93
CA SER A 166 -44.25 -16.83 12.02
C SER A 166 -44.12 -18.28 12.59
N THR A 167 -44.66 -18.63 13.77
CA THR A 167 -46.03 -19.15 14.09
C THR A 167 -46.46 -20.40 13.31
N SER A 168 -47.17 -21.43 13.82
CA SER A 168 -47.81 -21.80 15.11
C SER A 168 -48.46 -23.20 14.95
N SER A 169 -48.84 -24.04 15.93
CA SER A 169 -48.71 -24.16 17.41
C SER A 169 -49.28 -25.56 17.85
N ASN A 170 -49.14 -25.96 19.14
CA ASN A 170 -50.15 -26.66 20.00
C ASN A 170 -49.54 -27.64 21.04
N GLY A 171 -50.11 -27.67 22.25
CA GLY A 171 -49.84 -28.70 23.28
C GLY A 171 -49.59 -28.11 24.69
N ALA A 172 -50.63 -28.05 25.53
CA ALA A 172 -50.56 -27.47 26.88
C ALA A 172 -50.19 -28.50 27.97
N LEU A 173 -49.60 -28.06 29.10
CA LEU A 173 -50.31 -28.00 30.40
C LEU A 173 -49.51 -27.22 31.48
N SER A 174 -50.22 -26.72 32.49
CA SER A 174 -49.73 -25.92 33.63
C SER A 174 -49.11 -26.77 34.75
N LEU A 175 -48.25 -26.17 35.60
CA LEU A 175 -48.34 -26.30 37.07
C LEU A 175 -47.49 -25.22 37.81
N LEU A 176 -47.76 -25.04 39.11
CA LEU A 176 -47.41 -23.84 39.90
C LEU A 176 -46.25 -24.06 40.92
N ALA A 177 -45.81 -22.93 41.49
CA ALA A 177 -45.32 -22.75 42.87
C ALA A 177 -43.93 -23.30 43.27
N GLY A 178 -43.01 -22.36 43.51
CA GLY A 178 -42.70 -21.90 44.87
C GLY A 178 -42.03 -22.86 45.88
N ASN A 179 -40.86 -22.41 46.37
CA ASN A 179 -40.39 -22.45 47.76
C ASN A 179 -39.22 -23.40 48.17
N SER A 180 -38.13 -22.75 48.61
CA SER A 180 -37.21 -23.08 49.73
C SER A 180 -36.34 -24.36 49.78
N GLY A 181 -35.03 -24.09 49.96
CA GLY A 181 -34.07 -24.89 50.76
C GLY A 181 -33.29 -25.98 50.02
N PHE A 182 -32.13 -26.46 50.51
CA PHE A 182 -31.16 -25.94 51.49
C PHE A 182 -29.87 -26.81 51.36
N PHE A 183 -28.72 -26.39 51.92
CA PHE A 183 -27.41 -27.08 51.90
C PHE A 183 -26.72 -27.19 50.51
N GLY A 184 -25.42 -26.92 50.31
CA GLY A 184 -24.38 -26.38 51.21
C GLY A 184 -23.28 -27.37 51.56
N LEU A 185 -22.06 -27.16 51.02
CA LEU A 185 -20.80 -27.56 51.65
C LEU A 185 -19.58 -26.87 50.99
N ILE A 186 -18.71 -26.29 51.81
CA ILE A 186 -17.41 -25.69 51.47
C ILE A 186 -16.34 -26.53 52.17
N VAL A 187 -15.22 -26.83 51.50
CA VAL A 187 -13.94 -27.12 52.17
C VAL A 187 -12.81 -26.46 51.38
N ALA A 188 -11.91 -25.77 52.07
CA ALA A 188 -10.75 -25.08 51.52
C ALA A 188 -9.46 -25.91 51.68
N GLY A 189 -8.42 -25.57 50.91
CA GLY A 189 -7.07 -26.17 51.04
C GLY A 189 -6.00 -25.24 50.48
N ILE A 190 -5.09 -24.77 51.34
CA ILE A 190 -4.09 -23.72 51.09
C ILE A 190 -2.67 -24.23 51.38
N LEU A 191 -1.70 -23.65 50.66
CA LEU A 191 -0.26 -23.51 51.00
C LEU A 191 0.59 -24.78 51.31
N SER A 192 1.62 -25.04 50.49
CA SER A 192 3.01 -24.59 50.80
C SER A 192 4.10 -25.29 49.97
N PHE A 193 5.16 -24.51 49.70
CA PHE A 193 6.55 -24.83 49.34
C PHE A 193 7.04 -26.29 49.40
N LEU A 194 7.77 -26.68 48.35
CA LEU A 194 9.19 -27.05 48.45
C LEU A 194 9.97 -26.48 47.25
#